data_AF-A0A926R4H4-F1
#
_entry.id   AF-A0A926R4H4-F1
#
_cell.length_a   1.000
_cell.length_b   1.000
_cell.length_c   1.000
_cell.angle_alpha   90.00
_cell.angle_beta   90.00
_cell.angle_gamma   90.00
#
_symmetry.space_group_name_H-M   'P 1'
#
loop_
_entity.id
_entity.type
_entity.pdbx_description
1 polymer ?
#
loop_
_entity_poly.entity_id
_entity_poly.type
_entity_poly.pdbx_seq_one_letter_code
_entity_poly.pdbx_strand_id
1 'polypeptide(L)'
;MLKKITLPLIRNIKVIALIFFFIITILISLYLNYEKNLSVRKYNNFINNVYFQKTLNKIINNLEPRYKVYNHKIKSGETFDKILSDYSIDKEEVKILKESLLKKININKLNTNQKIQITLDQTNNKIKEFIFKISNTEKIYLSRDEENTKFNREILTIKLDKKIIYKENIILQSLYKASTDQNIPPNTIIEFARIYGFQVDFQRDIRKEDKFQIMYEVFIDKNKKVIETGEILYANLKLGGQDNPLYYFNEEDHEGHYDKNGKSVQKALMKTPINGARLSSSFGMRKHPIDGFNKMHRGTDFAAPKGTPIMASGNGIIKKVGWCGGGGNCIKIRHNSTYETVYAHMSKFVRGIKNGVRVKQGQTIGYVGSTGKSTGPHLHYEVIVNGKKVNSQKLKLPSGKILKGNKRELFETNKIRLDVLKSEKIIGLN
;
A
#
# COMPACT_ATOMS: atom_id res chain seq x y z
N MET A 1 92.30 54.05 -54.31
CA MET A 1 92.29 53.80 -52.85
C MET A 1 90.90 53.29 -52.47
N LEU A 2 90.81 51.98 -52.18
CA LEU A 2 89.67 51.15 -51.72
C LEU A 2 88.23 51.41 -52.22
N LYS A 3 87.74 50.49 -53.07
CA LYS A 3 86.31 50.23 -53.33
C LYS A 3 85.57 49.87 -52.03
N LYS A 4 84.55 50.66 -51.65
CA LYS A 4 83.55 50.28 -50.64
C LYS A 4 82.60 49.22 -51.22
N ILE A 5 82.91 47.96 -50.97
CA ILE A 5 81.96 46.85 -51.08
C ILE A 5 81.31 46.72 -49.70
N THR A 6 80.10 47.24 -49.52
CA THR A 6 79.22 46.86 -48.41
C THR A 6 77.87 46.44 -48.99
N LEU A 7 77.87 45.19 -49.44
CA LEU A 7 76.78 44.41 -50.01
C LEU A 7 75.58 44.26 -49.03
N PRO A 8 74.40 43.83 -49.52
CA PRO A 8 73.15 43.56 -48.77
C PRO A 8 73.22 42.32 -47.84
N LEU A 9 74.39 42.01 -47.30
CA LEU A 9 74.64 40.85 -46.43
C LEU A 9 73.99 41.00 -45.03
N ILE A 10 73.90 42.22 -44.50
CA ILE A 10 73.48 42.45 -43.10
C ILE A 10 71.98 42.14 -42.89
N ARG A 11 71.13 42.36 -43.91
CA ARG A 11 69.68 42.03 -43.85
C ARG A 11 69.43 40.52 -43.86
N ASN A 12 70.25 39.77 -44.60
CA ASN A 12 70.13 38.31 -44.69
C ASN A 12 70.64 37.60 -43.42
N ILE A 13 71.64 38.16 -42.73
CA ILE A 13 72.14 37.60 -41.46
C ILE A 13 71.06 37.59 -40.37
N LYS A 14 70.24 38.65 -40.25
CA LYS A 14 69.14 38.68 -39.28
C LYS A 14 68.07 37.62 -39.58
N VAL A 15 67.73 37.43 -40.86
CA VAL A 15 66.77 36.40 -41.29
C VAL A 15 67.32 35.00 -41.04
N ILE A 16 68.59 34.75 -41.36
CA ILE A 16 69.28 33.48 -41.09
C ILE A 16 69.34 33.19 -39.58
N ALA A 17 69.67 34.19 -38.75
CA ALA A 17 69.68 34.05 -37.30
C ALA A 17 68.28 33.74 -36.73
N LEU A 18 67.23 34.32 -37.31
CA LEU A 18 65.85 34.08 -36.89
C LEU A 18 65.37 32.67 -37.29
N ILE A 19 65.75 32.20 -38.48
CA ILE A 19 65.51 30.82 -38.93
C ILE A 19 66.26 29.84 -38.02
N PHE A 20 67.53 30.12 -37.71
CA PHE A 20 68.33 29.28 -36.81
C PHE A 20 67.74 29.24 -35.39
N PHE A 21 67.30 30.38 -34.85
CA PHE A 21 66.60 30.44 -33.58
C PHE A 21 65.30 29.62 -33.61
N PHE A 22 64.52 29.71 -34.69
CA PHE A 22 63.29 28.92 -34.85
C PHE A 22 63.57 27.41 -34.93
N ILE A 23 64.64 27.00 -35.62
CA ILE A 23 65.08 25.60 -35.64
C ILE A 23 65.48 25.14 -34.23
N ILE A 24 66.22 25.96 -33.48
CA ILE A 24 66.60 25.65 -32.10
C ILE A 24 65.37 25.50 -31.20
N THR A 25 64.39 26.41 -31.29
CA THR A 25 63.18 26.32 -30.44
C THR A 25 62.34 25.09 -30.78
N ILE A 26 62.23 24.71 -32.07
CA ILE A 26 61.59 23.46 -32.48
C ILE A 26 62.33 22.26 -31.90
N LEU A 27 63.67 22.22 -32.02
CA LEU A 27 64.48 21.12 -31.49
C LEU A 27 64.35 20.99 -29.97
N ILE A 28 64.37 22.12 -29.23
CA ILE A 28 64.14 22.15 -27.79
C ILE A 28 62.73 21.65 -27.46
N SER A 29 61.70 22.11 -28.18
CA SER A 29 60.32 21.68 -27.97
C SER A 29 60.13 20.17 -28.21
N LEU A 30 60.74 19.64 -29.27
CA LEU A 30 60.73 18.20 -29.58
C LEU A 30 61.42 17.40 -28.48
N TYR A 31 62.57 17.86 -28.00
CA TYR A 31 63.30 17.23 -26.90
C TYR A 31 62.48 17.22 -25.60
N LEU A 32 61.89 18.35 -25.23
CA LEU A 32 61.02 18.46 -24.05
C LEU A 32 59.79 17.55 -24.16
N ASN A 33 59.19 17.45 -25.36
CA ASN A 33 58.05 16.57 -25.59
C ASN A 33 58.45 15.09 -25.54
N TYR A 34 59.65 14.74 -26.01
CA TYR A 34 60.21 13.40 -25.90
C TYR A 34 60.45 12.99 -24.43
N GLU A 35 61.10 13.84 -23.64
CA GLU A 35 61.30 13.65 -22.20
C GLU A 35 59.97 13.50 -21.46
N LYS A 36 58.98 14.36 -21.76
CA LYS A 36 57.63 14.26 -21.22
C LYS A 36 56.98 12.92 -21.55
N ASN A 37 57.06 12.47 -22.80
CA ASN A 37 56.49 11.18 -23.23
C ASN A 37 57.18 9.99 -22.57
N LEU A 38 58.50 10.04 -22.40
CA LEU A 38 59.26 9.05 -21.64
C LEU A 38 58.80 8.99 -20.18
N SER A 39 58.64 10.13 -19.53
CA SER A 39 58.14 10.24 -18.17
C SER A 39 56.74 9.63 -18.03
N VAL A 40 55.81 9.98 -18.93
CA VAL A 40 54.46 9.41 -18.96
C VAL A 40 54.49 7.88 -19.16
N ARG A 41 55.34 7.37 -20.05
CA ARG A 41 55.52 5.91 -20.22
C ARG A 41 56.06 5.25 -18.95
N LYS A 42 57.02 5.86 -18.25
CA LYS A 42 57.54 5.35 -16.97
C LYS A 42 56.43 5.27 -15.92
N TYR A 43 55.59 6.32 -15.78
CA TYR A 43 54.44 6.30 -14.87
C TYR A 43 53.42 5.21 -15.24
N ASN A 44 53.06 5.11 -16.52
CA ASN A 44 52.12 4.08 -16.97
C ASN A 44 52.66 2.67 -16.73
N ASN A 45 53.95 2.43 -16.97
CA ASN A 45 54.59 1.15 -16.69
C ASN A 45 54.63 0.83 -15.19
N PHE A 46 54.82 1.85 -14.33
CA PHE A 46 54.75 1.69 -12.87
C PHE A 46 53.33 1.33 -12.40
N ILE A 47 52.31 2.06 -12.85
CA ILE A 47 50.91 1.80 -12.48
C ILE A 47 50.41 0.45 -13.02
N ASN A 48 50.84 0.08 -14.22
CA ASN A 48 50.50 -1.20 -14.85
C ASN A 48 51.41 -2.36 -14.39
N ASN A 49 52.36 -2.10 -13.49
CA ASN A 49 53.23 -3.14 -12.98
C ASN A 49 52.40 -4.16 -12.18
N VAL A 50 52.52 -5.44 -12.54
CA VAL A 50 51.76 -6.54 -11.93
C VAL A 50 52.02 -6.66 -10.42
N TYR A 51 53.24 -6.40 -9.95
CA TYR A 51 53.56 -6.43 -8.51
C TYR A 51 52.96 -5.24 -7.78
N PHE A 52 53.00 -4.04 -8.37
CA PHE A 52 52.34 -2.86 -7.81
C PHE A 52 50.83 -3.09 -7.69
N GLN A 53 50.17 -3.55 -8.77
CA GLN A 53 48.74 -3.84 -8.75
C GLN A 53 48.38 -4.94 -7.75
N LYS A 54 49.16 -6.03 -7.67
CA LYS A 54 48.94 -7.10 -6.67
C LYS A 54 49.09 -6.58 -5.25
N THR A 55 50.09 -5.74 -5.00
CA THR A 55 50.36 -5.15 -3.67
C THR A 55 49.25 -4.19 -3.28
N LEU A 56 48.86 -3.29 -4.21
CA LEU A 56 47.76 -2.37 -4.02
C LEU A 56 46.44 -3.10 -3.77
N ASN A 57 46.13 -4.13 -4.55
CA ASN A 57 44.94 -4.96 -4.35
C ASN A 57 44.99 -5.68 -3.00
N LYS A 58 46.14 -6.20 -2.57
CA LYS A 58 46.29 -6.82 -1.25
C LYS A 58 46.08 -5.82 -0.12
N ILE A 59 46.58 -4.60 -0.26
CA ILE A 59 46.37 -3.52 0.71
C ILE A 59 44.89 -3.15 0.76
N ILE A 60 44.27 -2.84 -0.39
CA ILE A 60 42.87 -2.42 -0.48
C ILE A 60 41.93 -3.52 0.01
N ASN A 61 42.16 -4.78 -0.35
CA ASN A 61 41.31 -5.90 0.06
C ASN A 61 41.40 -6.20 1.57
N ASN A 62 42.48 -5.77 2.22
CA ASN A 62 42.66 -5.92 3.66
C ASN A 62 42.16 -4.71 4.47
N LEU A 63 41.72 -3.63 3.81
CA LEU A 63 41.11 -2.50 4.50
C LEU A 63 39.64 -2.82 4.81
N GLU A 64 39.26 -2.69 6.08
CA GLU A 64 37.84 -2.69 6.44
C GLU A 64 37.24 -1.31 6.13
N PRO A 65 36.04 -1.26 5.51
CA PRO A 65 35.39 0.00 5.21
C PRO A 65 34.98 0.69 6.52
N ARG A 66 35.38 1.96 6.71
CA ARG A 66 35.02 2.73 7.91
C ARG A 66 33.52 2.66 8.24
N TYR A 67 32.67 2.66 7.23
CA TYR A 67 31.22 2.58 7.38
C TYR A 67 30.69 1.24 6.94
N LYS A 68 29.90 0.61 7.80
CA LYS A 68 29.21 -0.65 7.52
C LYS A 68 27.71 -0.41 7.44
N VAL A 69 27.11 -0.81 6.32
CA VAL A 69 25.68 -0.64 6.06
C VAL A 69 24.94 -1.96 6.31
N TYR A 70 24.02 -1.94 7.26
CA TYR A 70 23.12 -3.07 7.56
C TYR A 70 21.73 -2.80 7.00
N ASN A 71 21.22 -3.73 6.21
CA ASN A 71 19.84 -3.71 5.72
C ASN A 71 19.05 -4.84 6.39
N HIS A 72 18.07 -4.47 7.20
CA HIS A 72 17.27 -5.42 7.98
C HIS A 72 15.81 -5.37 7.57
N LYS A 73 15.23 -6.54 7.28
CA LYS A 73 13.79 -6.72 7.07
C LYS A 73 13.20 -7.38 8.31
N ILE A 74 12.27 -6.68 8.95
CA ILE A 74 11.68 -7.11 10.22
C ILE A 74 10.91 -8.42 10.04
N LYS A 75 11.16 -9.38 10.94
CA LYS A 75 10.47 -10.67 11.02
C LYS A 75 9.46 -10.67 12.16
N SER A 76 8.56 -11.67 12.13
CA SER A 76 7.53 -11.81 13.16
C SER A 76 8.16 -12.08 14.53
N GLY A 77 7.76 -11.32 15.54
CA GLY A 77 8.24 -11.49 16.92
C GLY A 77 9.55 -10.76 17.26
N GLU A 78 10.19 -10.10 16.29
CA GLU A 78 11.37 -9.28 16.58
C GLU A 78 11.00 -7.97 17.29
N THR A 79 11.89 -7.54 18.19
CA THR A 79 11.78 -6.26 18.89
C THR A 79 12.87 -5.31 18.37
N PHE A 80 12.60 -4.01 18.45
CA PHE A 80 13.53 -2.98 17.98
C PHE A 80 14.92 -3.11 18.64
N ASP A 81 14.95 -3.33 19.96
CA ASP A 81 16.19 -3.52 20.72
C ASP A 81 16.97 -4.75 20.24
N LYS A 82 16.27 -5.88 20.05
CA LYS A 82 16.91 -7.12 19.63
C LYS A 82 17.55 -6.98 18.25
N ILE A 83 16.85 -6.34 17.32
CA ILE A 83 17.37 -6.09 15.97
C ILE A 83 18.69 -5.30 16.03
N LEU A 84 18.76 -4.25 16.86
CA LEU A 84 19.96 -3.42 16.97
C LEU A 84 21.09 -4.14 17.72
N SER A 85 20.77 -4.93 18.74
CA SER A 85 21.77 -5.73 19.45
C SER A 85 22.37 -6.83 18.56
N ASP A 86 21.58 -7.41 17.63
CA ASP A 86 22.07 -8.40 16.67
C ASP A 86 23.13 -7.81 15.70
N TYR A 87 23.17 -6.48 15.57
CA TYR A 87 24.20 -5.74 14.82
C TYR A 87 25.31 -5.17 15.70
N SER A 88 25.41 -5.61 16.96
CA SER A 88 26.43 -5.19 17.94
C SER A 88 26.41 -3.69 18.26
N ILE A 89 25.24 -3.04 18.16
CA ILE A 89 25.07 -1.63 18.50
C ILE A 89 24.89 -1.47 20.01
N ASP A 90 25.61 -0.51 20.59
CA ASP A 90 25.61 -0.27 22.03
C ASP A 90 24.26 0.21 22.56
N LYS A 91 23.92 -0.20 23.80
CA LYS A 91 22.63 0.13 24.43
C LYS A 91 22.40 1.63 24.58
N GLU A 92 23.46 2.40 24.85
CA GLU A 92 23.39 3.86 24.95
C GLU A 92 23.03 4.49 23.61
N GLU A 93 23.63 3.99 22.53
CA GLU A 93 23.37 4.43 21.17
C GLU A 93 21.92 4.10 20.75
N VAL A 94 21.43 2.90 21.11
CA VAL A 94 20.01 2.52 20.93
C VAL A 94 19.07 3.49 21.66
N LYS A 95 19.43 3.95 22.87
CA LYS A 95 18.61 4.89 23.63
C LYS A 95 18.50 6.25 22.92
N ILE A 96 19.63 6.80 22.47
CA ILE A 96 19.67 8.08 21.73
C ILE A 96 18.84 7.99 20.44
N LEU A 97 18.95 6.86 19.72
CA LEU A 97 18.17 6.60 18.53
C LEU A 97 16.66 6.57 18.82
N LYS A 98 16.25 5.87 19.89
CA LYS A 98 14.83 5.77 20.29
C LYS A 98 14.24 7.13 20.65
N GLU A 99 14.94 7.95 21.41
CA GLU A 99 14.50 9.31 21.78
C GLU A 99 14.18 10.16 20.54
N SER A 100 14.96 9.97 19.47
CA SER A 100 14.80 10.67 18.18
C SER A 100 13.57 10.17 17.38
N LEU A 101 13.15 8.91 17.59
CA LEU A 101 12.02 8.25 16.92
C LEU A 101 10.67 8.41 17.64
N LEU A 102 10.68 8.49 18.97
CA LEU A 102 9.48 8.38 19.82
C LEU A 102 8.43 9.49 19.62
N LYS A 103 8.78 10.63 19.03
CA LYS A 103 7.82 11.74 18.82
C LYS A 103 6.74 11.46 17.75
N LYS A 104 6.84 10.39 16.94
CA LYS A 104 5.83 10.08 15.89
C LYS A 104 5.57 8.59 15.67
N ILE A 105 6.47 7.70 16.07
CA ILE A 105 6.35 6.25 15.82
C ILE A 105 6.27 5.46 17.11
N ASN A 106 5.34 4.50 17.14
CA ASN A 106 5.31 3.47 18.16
C ASN A 106 6.28 2.33 17.78
N ILE A 107 7.54 2.44 18.20
CA ILE A 107 8.59 1.45 17.99
C ILE A 107 8.31 0.07 18.62
N ASN A 108 7.28 -0.04 19.48
CA ASN A 108 6.82 -1.30 20.05
C ASN A 108 5.82 -2.03 19.14
N LYS A 109 5.40 -1.43 18.03
CA LYS A 109 4.48 -2.01 17.04
C LYS A 109 5.14 -2.12 15.67
N LEU A 110 6.19 -2.93 15.59
CA LEU A 110 6.86 -3.22 14.33
C LEU A 110 6.00 -4.16 13.47
N ASN A 111 6.08 -4.01 12.15
CA ASN A 111 5.42 -4.89 11.19
C ASN A 111 6.43 -5.48 10.19
N THR A 112 6.10 -6.62 9.59
CA THR A 112 7.00 -7.37 8.68
C THR A 112 7.22 -6.71 7.30
N ASN A 113 6.51 -5.62 7.01
CA ASN A 113 6.67 -4.82 5.80
C ASN A 113 7.63 -3.64 5.99
N GLN A 114 8.00 -3.35 7.23
CA GLN A 114 8.98 -2.33 7.57
C GLN A 114 10.41 -2.84 7.34
N LYS A 115 11.29 -1.89 7.02
CA LYS A 115 12.71 -2.12 6.79
C LYS A 115 13.50 -1.07 7.56
N ILE A 116 14.62 -1.51 8.11
CA ILE A 116 15.59 -0.71 8.82
C ILE A 116 16.88 -0.74 8.00
N GLN A 117 17.48 0.43 7.77
CA GLN A 117 18.84 0.53 7.27
C GLN A 117 19.67 1.31 8.29
N ILE A 118 20.85 0.80 8.59
CA ILE A 118 21.76 1.35 9.60
C ILE A 118 23.12 1.54 8.95
N THR A 119 23.64 2.75 8.98
CA THR A 119 25.03 3.04 8.60
C THR A 119 25.82 3.24 9.89
N LEU A 120 26.65 2.26 10.24
CA LEU A 120 27.48 2.25 11.44
C LEU A 120 28.90 2.72 11.12
N ASP A 121 29.44 3.66 11.89
CA ASP A 121 30.87 3.98 11.88
C ASP A 121 31.61 2.96 12.75
N GLN A 122 32.41 2.10 12.12
CA GLN A 122 33.09 1.00 12.80
C GLN A 122 34.19 1.48 13.74
N THR A 123 34.66 2.72 13.62
CA THR A 123 35.75 3.27 14.43
C THR A 123 35.33 3.59 15.87
N ASN A 124 34.05 3.92 16.08
CA ASN A 124 33.51 4.36 17.37
C ASN A 124 32.20 3.67 17.75
N ASN A 125 31.75 2.70 16.95
CA ASN A 125 30.49 1.97 17.10
C ASN A 125 29.24 2.87 17.14
N LYS A 126 29.29 4.07 16.55
CA LYS A 126 28.16 5.00 16.49
C LYS A 126 27.42 4.89 15.17
N ILE A 127 26.10 5.02 15.22
CA ILE A 127 25.26 5.08 14.04
C ILE A 127 25.45 6.46 13.40
N LYS A 128 25.95 6.50 12.17
CA LYS A 128 26.06 7.71 11.36
C LYS A 128 24.71 8.08 10.74
N GLU A 129 24.00 7.08 10.22
CA GLU A 129 22.69 7.26 9.59
C GLU A 129 21.76 6.10 9.94
N PHE A 130 20.47 6.41 10.07
CA PHE A 130 19.43 5.42 10.31
C PHE A 130 18.20 5.74 9.48
N ILE A 131 17.76 4.76 8.68
CA ILE A 131 16.58 4.90 7.82
C ILE A 131 15.54 3.89 8.25
N PHE A 132 14.34 4.38 8.55
CA PHE A 132 13.21 3.55 8.94
C PHE A 132 12.02 3.78 8.02
N LYS A 133 11.60 2.75 7.30
CA LYS A 133 10.38 2.81 6.49
C LYS A 133 9.15 2.83 7.41
N ILE A 134 8.39 3.91 7.44
CA ILE A 134 7.16 4.04 8.25
C ILE A 134 5.99 3.37 7.53
N SER A 135 5.80 3.77 6.27
CA SER A 135 4.71 3.36 5.39
C SER A 135 5.29 3.08 4.00
N ASN A 136 4.42 2.79 3.04
CA ASN A 136 4.84 2.64 1.65
C ASN A 136 5.32 3.96 1.01
N THR A 137 4.96 5.10 1.59
CA THR A 137 5.22 6.45 1.08
C THR A 137 6.16 7.26 1.95
N GLU A 138 6.33 6.91 3.23
CA GLU A 138 7.13 7.69 4.17
C GLU A 138 8.29 6.86 4.75
N LYS A 139 9.45 7.50 4.84
CA LYS A 139 10.62 7.00 5.58
C LYS A 139 11.08 8.07 6.57
N ILE A 140 11.49 7.67 7.77
CA ILE A 140 12.32 8.51 8.63
C ILE A 140 13.76 8.34 8.20
N TYR A 141 14.43 9.46 8.01
CA TYR A 141 15.87 9.56 7.86
C TYR A 141 16.44 10.27 9.09
N LEU A 142 17.33 9.60 9.81
CA LEU A 142 18.09 10.17 10.91
C LEU A 142 19.55 10.24 10.47
N SER A 143 20.14 11.43 10.54
CA SER A 143 21.57 11.63 10.34
C SER A 143 22.18 12.17 11.63
N ARG A 144 23.34 11.66 12.00
CA ARG A 144 24.07 12.13 13.19
C ARG A 144 24.61 13.54 12.95
N ASP A 145 24.42 14.40 13.94
CA ASP A 145 24.90 15.78 13.97
C ASP A 145 26.44 15.89 13.92
N GLU A 146 26.95 17.09 13.69
CA GLU A 146 28.40 17.35 13.59
C GLU A 146 29.14 17.09 14.90
N GLU A 147 28.48 17.30 16.04
CA GLU A 147 29.01 17.06 17.39
C GLU A 147 28.97 15.57 17.80
N ASN A 148 28.38 14.69 16.98
CA ASN A 148 28.18 13.27 17.27
C ASN A 148 27.41 12.97 18.57
N THR A 149 26.47 13.83 18.97
CA THR A 149 25.67 13.65 20.19
C THR A 149 24.21 13.30 19.91
N LYS A 150 23.58 13.89 18.88
CA LYS A 150 22.15 13.72 18.57
C LYS A 150 21.91 13.40 17.10
N PHE A 151 20.66 13.05 16.78
CA PHE A 151 20.21 12.85 15.41
C PHE A 151 19.38 14.02 14.92
N ASN A 152 19.74 14.54 13.75
CA ASN A 152 18.87 15.36 12.93
C ASN A 152 17.87 14.45 12.22
N ARG A 153 16.58 14.80 12.30
CA ARG A 153 15.50 13.99 11.76
C ARG A 153 14.83 14.66 10.58
N GLU A 154 14.73 13.91 9.50
CA GLU A 154 13.96 14.26 8.32
C GLU A 154 12.91 13.18 8.03
N ILE A 155 11.76 13.61 7.50
CA ILE A 155 10.75 12.71 6.97
C ILE A 155 10.83 12.80 5.46
N LEU A 156 11.23 11.70 4.83
CA LEU A 156 11.31 11.58 3.40
C LEU A 156 10.01 10.98 2.88
N THR A 157 9.22 11.79 2.20
CA THR A 157 8.03 11.33 1.49
C THR A 157 8.40 10.99 0.06
N ILE A 158 8.16 9.74 -0.33
CA ILE A 158 8.26 9.29 -1.71
C ILE A 158 7.12 9.98 -2.48
N LYS A 159 7.48 10.87 -3.40
CA LYS A 159 6.52 11.43 -4.36
C LYS A 159 6.04 10.28 -5.25
N LEU A 160 4.74 10.01 -5.18
CA LEU A 160 4.09 9.03 -6.04
C LEU A 160 3.28 9.75 -7.11
N ASP A 161 3.37 9.27 -8.34
CA ASP A 161 2.53 9.75 -9.41
C ASP A 161 1.19 9.03 -9.36
N LYS A 162 0.10 9.80 -9.32
CA LYS A 162 -1.25 9.27 -9.41
C LYS A 162 -1.56 8.91 -10.86
N LYS A 163 -2.02 7.69 -11.09
CA LYS A 163 -2.55 7.23 -12.38
C LYS A 163 -3.93 6.63 -12.21
N ILE A 164 -4.77 6.81 -13.22
CA ILE A 164 -6.10 6.20 -13.28
C ILE A 164 -6.05 5.03 -14.26
N ILE A 165 -6.43 3.86 -13.79
CA ILE A 165 -6.46 2.60 -14.55
C ILE A 165 -7.91 2.18 -14.75
N TYR A 166 -8.24 1.81 -15.99
CA TYR A 166 -9.48 1.13 -16.33
C TYR A 166 -9.21 -0.35 -16.66
N LYS A 167 -10.04 -1.25 -16.16
CA LYS A 167 -10.03 -2.68 -16.47
C LYS A 167 -11.45 -3.21 -16.59
N GLU A 168 -11.63 -4.22 -17.42
CA GLU A 168 -12.86 -4.99 -17.50
C GLU A 168 -12.56 -6.47 -17.76
N ASN A 169 -13.45 -7.36 -17.32
CA ASN A 169 -13.34 -8.77 -17.64
C ASN A 169 -14.69 -9.50 -17.49
N ILE A 170 -14.76 -10.71 -18.06
CA ILE A 170 -15.84 -11.67 -17.90
C ILE A 170 -15.55 -12.57 -16.69
N ILE A 171 -16.58 -12.81 -15.87
CA ILE A 171 -16.52 -13.68 -14.70
C ILE A 171 -16.83 -15.11 -15.13
N LEU A 172 -15.78 -15.94 -15.29
CA LEU A 172 -15.93 -17.35 -15.66
C LEU A 172 -15.97 -18.29 -14.45
N GLN A 173 -15.19 -17.99 -13.41
CA GLN A 173 -15.09 -18.81 -12.19
C GLN A 173 -15.50 -18.04 -10.94
N SER A 174 -14.85 -16.91 -10.70
CA SER A 174 -15.16 -15.99 -9.59
C SER A 174 -14.69 -14.60 -9.93
N LEU A 175 -15.25 -13.58 -9.27
CA LEU A 175 -14.80 -12.20 -9.42
C LEU A 175 -13.29 -12.09 -9.13
N TYR A 176 -12.82 -12.70 -8.04
CA TYR A 176 -11.42 -12.61 -7.64
C TYR A 176 -10.49 -13.15 -8.74
N LYS A 177 -10.80 -14.33 -9.29
CA LYS A 177 -10.01 -14.94 -10.37
C LYS A 177 -10.00 -14.05 -11.61
N ALA A 178 -11.18 -13.63 -12.06
CA ALA A 178 -11.33 -12.78 -13.25
C ALA A 178 -10.58 -11.43 -13.11
N SER A 179 -10.53 -10.88 -11.90
CA SER A 179 -9.79 -9.65 -11.61
C SER A 179 -8.27 -9.87 -11.51
N THR A 180 -7.81 -10.98 -10.90
CA THR A 180 -6.37 -11.30 -10.84
C THR A 180 -5.79 -11.59 -12.22
N ASP A 181 -6.57 -12.18 -13.12
CA ASP A 181 -6.15 -12.42 -14.52
C ASP A 181 -5.92 -11.12 -15.29
N GLN A 182 -6.50 -10.00 -14.83
CA GLN A 182 -6.27 -8.64 -15.36
C GLN A 182 -5.21 -7.84 -14.58
N ASN A 183 -4.46 -8.49 -13.68
CA ASN A 183 -3.48 -7.88 -12.79
C ASN A 183 -4.06 -6.75 -11.91
N ILE A 184 -5.34 -6.84 -11.55
CA ILE A 184 -5.96 -5.89 -10.63
C ILE A 184 -5.45 -6.17 -9.20
N PRO A 185 -4.98 -5.14 -8.46
CA PRO A 185 -4.50 -5.34 -7.10
C PRO A 185 -5.57 -5.95 -6.18
N PRO A 186 -5.21 -6.91 -5.30
CA PRO A 186 -6.18 -7.58 -4.42
C PRO A 186 -7.02 -6.64 -3.56
N ASN A 187 -6.42 -5.56 -3.03
CA ASN A 187 -7.15 -4.58 -2.20
C ASN A 187 -8.26 -3.88 -2.99
N THR A 188 -8.03 -3.56 -4.26
CA THR A 188 -9.03 -2.96 -5.15
C THR A 188 -10.19 -3.92 -5.39
N ILE A 189 -9.94 -5.22 -5.52
CA ILE A 189 -10.98 -6.24 -5.71
C ILE A 189 -11.85 -6.37 -4.45
N ILE A 190 -11.22 -6.38 -3.28
CA ILE A 190 -11.92 -6.42 -1.98
C ILE A 190 -12.82 -5.19 -1.84
N GLU A 191 -12.31 -4.03 -2.21
CA GLU A 191 -13.04 -2.76 -2.17
C GLU A 191 -14.22 -2.75 -3.16
N PHE A 192 -14.01 -3.22 -4.39
CA PHE A 192 -15.08 -3.42 -5.37
C PHE A 192 -16.19 -4.31 -4.81
N ALA A 193 -15.83 -5.46 -4.22
CA ALA A 193 -16.79 -6.36 -3.61
C ALA A 193 -17.52 -5.70 -2.42
N ARG A 194 -16.82 -4.87 -1.63
CA ARG A 194 -17.41 -4.12 -0.51
C ARG A 194 -18.50 -3.16 -0.99
N ILE A 195 -18.23 -2.38 -2.04
CA ILE A 195 -19.15 -1.37 -2.59
C ILE A 195 -20.44 -2.05 -3.11
N TYR A 196 -20.32 -3.18 -3.81
CA TYR A 196 -21.47 -3.91 -4.34
C TYR A 196 -22.17 -4.80 -3.31
N GLY A 197 -21.51 -5.18 -2.21
CA GLY A 197 -22.04 -6.08 -1.19
C GLY A 197 -23.33 -5.58 -0.50
N PHE A 198 -23.68 -4.30 -0.66
CA PHE A 198 -24.97 -3.75 -0.21
C PHE A 198 -26.16 -4.16 -1.08
N GLN A 199 -25.93 -4.47 -2.34
CA GLN A 199 -26.97 -4.78 -3.32
C GLN A 199 -26.87 -6.19 -3.88
N VAL A 200 -25.66 -6.71 -4.01
CA VAL A 200 -25.35 -7.99 -4.65
C VAL A 200 -24.80 -8.96 -3.63
N ASP A 201 -25.35 -10.16 -3.62
CA ASP A 201 -24.73 -11.31 -2.99
C ASP A 201 -23.80 -12.03 -3.98
N PHE A 202 -22.50 -11.83 -3.83
CA PHE A 202 -21.48 -12.36 -4.74
C PHE A 202 -21.49 -13.88 -4.93
N GLN A 203 -22.11 -14.64 -4.02
CA GLN A 203 -22.19 -16.10 -4.16
C GLN A 203 -23.45 -16.56 -4.88
N ARG A 204 -24.52 -15.76 -4.86
CA ARG A 204 -25.85 -16.17 -5.33
C ARG A 204 -26.30 -15.43 -6.57
N ASP A 205 -25.95 -14.15 -6.65
CA ASP A 205 -26.42 -13.25 -7.70
C ASP A 205 -25.47 -13.26 -8.91
N ILE A 206 -24.18 -13.57 -8.69
CA ILE A 206 -23.19 -13.69 -9.78
C ILE A 206 -23.28 -15.05 -10.45
N ARG A 207 -23.31 -15.02 -11.78
CA ARG A 207 -23.32 -16.18 -12.66
C ARG A 207 -22.10 -16.16 -13.58
N LYS A 208 -21.83 -17.32 -14.18
CA LYS A 208 -20.87 -17.42 -15.27
C LYS A 208 -21.30 -16.47 -16.39
N GLU A 209 -20.33 -15.78 -16.99
CA GLU A 209 -20.50 -14.79 -18.08
C GLU A 209 -21.00 -13.40 -17.67
N ASP A 210 -21.29 -13.18 -16.39
CA ASP A 210 -21.42 -11.82 -15.86
C ASP A 210 -20.12 -11.04 -16.08
N LYS A 211 -20.20 -9.72 -16.20
CA LYS A 211 -19.04 -8.87 -16.52
C LYS A 211 -18.83 -7.84 -15.44
N PHE A 212 -17.58 -7.43 -15.24
CA PHE A 212 -17.28 -6.27 -14.41
C PHE A 212 -16.40 -5.28 -15.18
N GLN A 213 -16.57 -4.01 -14.85
CA GLN A 213 -15.73 -2.90 -15.29
C GLN A 213 -15.34 -2.10 -14.05
N ILE A 214 -14.11 -1.63 -13.99
CA ILE A 214 -13.58 -0.90 -12.85
C ILE A 214 -12.58 0.15 -13.32
N MET A 215 -12.74 1.37 -12.83
CA MET A 215 -11.79 2.47 -13.00
C MET A 215 -11.36 2.95 -11.63
N TYR A 216 -10.06 2.92 -11.35
CA TYR A 216 -9.53 3.16 -10.01
C TYR A 216 -8.18 3.86 -10.05
N GLU A 217 -7.81 4.45 -8.92
CA GLU A 217 -6.55 5.17 -8.75
C GLU A 217 -5.44 4.22 -8.32
N VAL A 218 -4.26 4.41 -8.89
CA VAL A 218 -3.02 3.82 -8.41
C VAL A 218 -1.97 4.90 -8.21
N PHE A 219 -1.13 4.72 -7.21
CA PHE A 219 0.00 5.59 -6.93
C PHE A 219 1.27 4.81 -7.22
N ILE A 220 2.03 5.28 -8.21
CA ILE A 220 3.23 4.62 -8.71
C ILE A 220 4.49 5.38 -8.29
N ASP A 221 5.59 4.65 -8.10
CA ASP A 221 6.90 5.28 -7.92
C ASP A 221 7.56 5.64 -9.27
N LYS A 222 8.76 6.24 -9.20
CA LYS A 222 9.58 6.60 -10.37
C LYS A 222 9.89 5.41 -11.29
N ASN A 223 9.84 4.18 -10.78
CA ASN A 223 10.09 2.95 -11.53
C ASN A 223 8.79 2.36 -12.11
N LYS A 224 7.68 3.11 -12.10
CA LYS A 224 6.34 2.70 -12.54
C LYS A 224 5.77 1.53 -11.75
N LYS A 225 6.29 1.25 -10.55
CA LYS A 225 5.77 0.20 -9.67
C LYS A 225 4.58 0.74 -8.88
N VAL A 226 3.48 -0.01 -8.85
CA VAL A 226 2.32 0.31 -8.00
C VAL A 226 2.70 0.13 -6.53
N ILE A 227 2.63 1.22 -5.78
CA ILE A 227 2.94 1.28 -4.36
C ILE A 227 1.67 1.26 -3.51
N GLU A 228 0.63 1.93 -3.99
CA GLU A 228 -0.66 2.06 -3.31
C GLU A 228 -1.80 2.15 -4.33
N THR A 229 -3.01 1.81 -3.88
CA THR A 229 -4.26 1.94 -4.63
C THR A 229 -5.15 2.95 -3.93
N GLY A 230 -5.70 3.91 -4.67
CA GLY A 230 -6.66 4.88 -4.15
C GLY A 230 -8.11 4.46 -4.41
N GLU A 231 -8.95 5.45 -4.65
CA GLU A 231 -10.40 5.26 -4.77
C GLU A 231 -10.80 4.55 -6.08
N ILE A 232 -11.92 3.81 -6.01
CA ILE A 232 -12.58 3.28 -7.21
C ILE A 232 -13.48 4.38 -7.75
N LEU A 233 -13.06 5.06 -8.81
CA LEU A 233 -13.77 6.19 -9.41
C LEU A 233 -15.07 5.76 -10.11
N TYR A 234 -15.02 4.62 -10.82
CA TYR A 234 -16.18 4.04 -11.49
C TYR A 234 -16.15 2.52 -11.34
N ALA A 235 -17.32 1.94 -11.14
CA ALA A 235 -17.50 0.51 -11.12
C ALA A 235 -18.78 0.13 -11.84
N ASN A 236 -18.78 -0.95 -12.61
CA ASN A 236 -19.98 -1.52 -13.18
C ASN A 236 -19.94 -3.05 -13.02
N LEU A 237 -21.02 -3.62 -12.50
CA LEU A 237 -21.20 -5.06 -12.40
C LEU A 237 -22.44 -5.42 -13.23
N LYS A 238 -22.22 -6.09 -14.35
CA LYS A 238 -23.26 -6.49 -15.28
C LYS A 238 -23.76 -7.88 -14.90
N LEU A 239 -24.94 -7.95 -14.30
CA LEU A 239 -25.56 -9.17 -13.80
C LEU A 239 -26.70 -9.58 -14.73
N GLY A 240 -26.62 -10.77 -15.34
CA GLY A 240 -27.66 -11.25 -16.26
C GLY A 240 -27.95 -10.28 -17.41
N GLY A 241 -26.93 -9.54 -17.86
CA GLY A 241 -27.04 -8.53 -18.90
C GLY A 241 -27.49 -7.13 -18.43
N GLN A 242 -27.84 -6.95 -17.15
CA GLN A 242 -28.24 -5.64 -16.61
C GLN A 242 -27.05 -4.91 -15.99
N ASP A 243 -26.79 -3.67 -16.45
CA ASP A 243 -25.74 -2.81 -15.93
C ASP A 243 -26.11 -2.22 -14.55
N ASN A 244 -25.15 -2.26 -13.62
CA ASN A 244 -25.27 -1.69 -12.28
C ASN A 244 -24.13 -0.71 -12.03
N PRO A 245 -24.07 0.43 -12.73
CA PRO A 245 -22.96 1.36 -12.66
C PRO A 245 -23.01 2.19 -11.37
N LEU A 246 -21.83 2.41 -10.80
CA LEU A 246 -21.58 3.17 -9.59
C LEU A 246 -20.45 4.18 -9.83
N TYR A 247 -20.65 5.39 -9.31
CA TYR A 247 -19.75 6.52 -9.49
C TYR A 247 -19.31 7.04 -8.13
N TYR A 248 -18.00 7.21 -7.95
CA TYR A 248 -17.46 7.85 -6.75
C TYR A 248 -17.75 9.35 -6.78
N PHE A 249 -18.22 9.86 -5.65
CA PHE A 249 -18.50 11.27 -5.44
C PHE A 249 -18.04 11.64 -4.03
N ASN A 250 -17.34 12.77 -3.91
CA ASN A 250 -16.78 13.23 -2.66
C ASN A 250 -16.96 14.74 -2.57
N GLU A 251 -18.03 15.17 -1.90
CA GLU A 251 -18.34 16.57 -1.65
C GLU A 251 -18.88 16.74 -0.22
N GLU A 252 -18.14 17.44 0.64
CA GLU A 252 -18.48 17.65 2.06
C GLU A 252 -18.83 16.33 2.79
N ASP A 253 -20.04 16.21 3.35
CA ASP A 253 -20.52 15.04 4.08
C ASP A 253 -21.06 13.92 3.18
N HIS A 254 -20.88 14.01 1.85
CA HIS A 254 -21.43 13.09 0.85
C HIS A 254 -20.32 12.39 0.08
N GLU A 255 -19.48 11.65 0.83
CA GLU A 255 -18.45 10.79 0.26
C GLU A 255 -18.96 9.35 0.05
N GLY A 256 -18.76 8.83 -1.15
CA GLY A 256 -18.95 7.42 -1.45
C GLY A 256 -19.41 7.15 -2.88
N HIS A 257 -19.95 5.96 -3.10
CA HIS A 257 -20.43 5.52 -4.41
C HIS A 257 -21.94 5.70 -4.55
N TYR A 258 -22.34 6.21 -5.71
CA TYR A 258 -23.74 6.51 -6.03
C TYR A 258 -24.11 5.84 -7.35
N ASP A 259 -25.37 5.41 -7.47
CA ASP A 259 -25.90 4.93 -8.75
C ASP A 259 -26.10 6.08 -9.74
N LYS A 260 -26.47 5.75 -10.98
CA LYS A 260 -26.74 6.71 -12.06
C LYS A 260 -27.75 7.82 -11.73
N ASN A 261 -28.59 7.62 -10.70
CA ASN A 261 -29.62 8.56 -10.28
C ASN A 261 -29.18 9.41 -9.07
N GLY A 262 -27.91 9.31 -8.64
CA GLY A 262 -27.40 10.03 -7.48
C GLY A 262 -27.84 9.43 -6.14
N LYS A 263 -28.14 8.13 -6.11
CA LYS A 263 -28.55 7.41 -4.90
C LYS A 263 -27.37 6.65 -4.31
N SER A 264 -27.04 6.91 -3.06
CA SER A 264 -25.90 6.25 -2.40
C SER A 264 -26.11 4.73 -2.31
N VAL A 265 -25.05 3.96 -2.56
CA VAL A 265 -25.07 2.51 -2.34
C VAL A 265 -24.90 2.12 -0.89
N GLN A 266 -24.37 3.02 -0.07
CA GLN A 266 -24.20 2.78 1.36
C GLN A 266 -25.59 2.69 2.00
N LYS A 267 -26.08 1.47 2.16
CA LYS A 267 -27.34 1.18 2.86
C LYS A 267 -27.09 1.13 4.35
N ALA A 268 -28.15 1.29 5.14
CA ALA A 268 -28.08 1.17 6.59
C ALA A 268 -27.45 -0.18 7.03
N LEU A 269 -27.67 -1.25 6.25
CA LEU A 269 -27.13 -2.58 6.51
C LEU A 269 -26.59 -3.25 5.22
N MET A 270 -25.61 -4.16 5.38
CA MET A 270 -25.17 -5.13 4.38
C MET A 270 -26.12 -6.32 4.37
N LYS A 271 -26.37 -6.92 3.21
CA LYS A 271 -27.18 -8.14 3.09
C LYS A 271 -26.48 -9.35 3.72
N THR A 272 -25.16 -9.47 3.49
CA THR A 272 -24.36 -10.61 3.91
C THR A 272 -23.13 -10.12 4.68
N PRO A 273 -23.12 -10.15 6.02
CA PRO A 273 -22.03 -9.62 6.85
C PRO A 273 -20.85 -10.59 7.01
N ILE A 274 -20.65 -11.49 6.04
CA ILE A 274 -19.61 -12.52 6.06
C ILE A 274 -19.23 -12.89 4.61
N ASN A 275 -17.94 -13.00 4.35
CA ASN A 275 -17.42 -13.40 3.04
C ASN A 275 -17.25 -14.92 2.97
N GLY A 276 -17.48 -15.51 1.79
CA GLY A 276 -17.23 -16.95 1.55
C GLY A 276 -18.16 -17.92 2.31
N ALA A 277 -19.26 -17.44 2.92
CA ALA A 277 -20.21 -18.27 3.63
C ALA A 277 -21.43 -18.65 2.78
N ARG A 278 -21.81 -19.93 2.79
CA ARG A 278 -23.01 -20.43 2.12
C ARG A 278 -24.23 -20.28 3.02
N LEU A 279 -25.38 -19.89 2.47
CA LEU A 279 -26.65 -19.99 3.19
C LEU A 279 -26.96 -21.45 3.53
N SER A 280 -26.93 -21.81 4.82
CA SER A 280 -27.31 -23.14 5.30
C SER A 280 -28.78 -23.21 5.72
N SER A 281 -29.31 -22.13 6.31
CA SER A 281 -30.72 -22.06 6.71
C SER A 281 -31.28 -20.65 6.59
N SER A 282 -32.42 -20.53 5.91
CA SER A 282 -33.18 -19.28 5.82
C SER A 282 -33.98 -18.98 7.09
N PHE A 283 -34.44 -17.74 7.22
CA PHE A 283 -35.42 -17.32 8.23
C PHE A 283 -36.79 -17.93 7.94
N GLY A 284 -37.49 -18.43 8.97
CA GLY A 284 -38.82 -19.03 8.84
C GLY A 284 -39.06 -20.25 9.71
N MET A 285 -40.26 -20.83 9.63
CA MET A 285 -40.59 -22.08 10.32
C MET A 285 -39.81 -23.24 9.72
N ARG A 286 -39.13 -24.02 10.56
CA ARG A 286 -38.40 -25.22 10.16
C ARG A 286 -38.30 -26.22 11.29
N LYS A 287 -38.07 -27.50 10.98
CA LYS A 287 -37.75 -28.52 11.99
C LYS A 287 -36.41 -28.15 12.68
N HIS A 288 -36.42 -28.05 14.01
CA HIS A 288 -35.22 -27.70 14.77
C HIS A 288 -34.25 -28.89 14.77
N PRO A 289 -32.96 -28.71 14.42
CA PRO A 289 -32.05 -29.83 14.20
C PRO A 289 -31.70 -30.57 15.49
N ILE A 290 -31.79 -29.87 16.63
CA ILE A 290 -31.43 -30.40 17.95
C ILE A 290 -32.68 -30.79 18.74
N ASP A 291 -33.77 -30.03 18.61
CA ASP A 291 -34.95 -30.18 19.48
C ASP A 291 -36.04 -31.04 18.79
N GLY A 292 -35.90 -31.35 17.49
CA GLY A 292 -36.77 -32.27 16.75
C GLY A 292 -38.13 -31.74 16.29
N PHE A 293 -38.66 -30.67 16.89
CA PHE A 293 -39.96 -30.07 16.52
C PHE A 293 -39.82 -28.82 15.62
N ASN A 294 -40.91 -28.43 14.95
CA ASN A 294 -40.97 -27.22 14.14
C ASN A 294 -40.83 -25.96 15.00
N LYS A 295 -39.80 -25.17 14.75
CA LYS A 295 -39.46 -23.96 15.50
C LYS A 295 -39.18 -22.80 14.54
N MET A 296 -39.61 -21.61 14.94
CA MET A 296 -39.35 -20.40 14.17
C MET A 296 -37.85 -20.06 14.22
N HIS A 297 -37.19 -20.14 13.07
CA HIS A 297 -35.84 -19.67 12.90
C HIS A 297 -35.84 -18.15 12.72
N ARG A 298 -35.42 -17.43 13.75
CA ARG A 298 -35.51 -15.97 13.84
C ARG A 298 -34.31 -15.22 13.25
N GLY A 299 -33.45 -15.94 12.53
CA GLY A 299 -32.27 -15.42 11.86
C GLY A 299 -32.01 -16.14 10.54
N THR A 300 -30.83 -15.92 9.99
CA THR A 300 -30.32 -16.54 8.76
C THR A 300 -28.96 -17.14 9.08
N ASP A 301 -28.78 -18.41 8.75
CA ASP A 301 -27.56 -19.15 9.06
C ASP A 301 -26.66 -19.18 7.83
N PHE A 302 -25.43 -18.70 8.01
CA PHE A 302 -24.38 -18.71 7.00
C PHE A 302 -23.28 -19.69 7.43
N ALA A 303 -23.22 -20.85 6.79
CA ALA A 303 -22.19 -21.86 6.99
C ALA A 303 -20.84 -21.33 6.47
N ALA A 304 -19.83 -21.33 7.34
CA ALA A 304 -18.48 -20.92 7.01
C ALA A 304 -17.48 -21.62 7.94
N PRO A 305 -16.22 -21.83 7.51
CA PRO A 305 -15.19 -22.40 8.36
C PRO A 305 -15.02 -21.63 9.67
N LYS A 306 -14.73 -22.34 10.77
CA LYS A 306 -14.39 -21.73 12.06
C LYS A 306 -13.23 -20.75 11.88
N GLY A 307 -13.33 -19.56 12.45
CA GLY A 307 -12.33 -18.51 12.29
C GLY A 307 -12.61 -17.53 11.15
N THR A 308 -13.62 -17.78 10.30
CA THR A 308 -13.99 -16.82 9.23
C THR A 308 -14.37 -15.46 9.83
N PRO A 309 -13.82 -14.33 9.35
CA PRO A 309 -14.16 -13.00 9.84
C PRO A 309 -15.65 -12.66 9.67
N ILE A 310 -16.26 -12.14 10.73
CA ILE A 310 -17.63 -11.62 10.75
C ILE A 310 -17.56 -10.10 10.81
N MET A 311 -18.29 -9.43 9.92
CA MET A 311 -18.30 -7.97 9.79
C MET A 311 -19.56 -7.36 10.42
N ALA A 312 -19.47 -6.12 10.90
CA ALA A 312 -20.66 -5.34 11.23
C ALA A 312 -21.43 -5.00 9.95
N SER A 313 -22.69 -5.42 9.86
CA SER A 313 -23.52 -5.14 8.69
C SER A 313 -23.79 -3.66 8.49
N GLY A 314 -23.63 -2.80 9.49
CA GLY A 314 -23.90 -1.37 9.39
C GLY A 314 -23.10 -0.56 10.40
N ASN A 315 -22.99 0.74 10.17
CA ASN A 315 -22.48 1.67 11.17
C ASN A 315 -23.36 1.59 12.42
N GLY A 316 -22.77 1.61 13.60
CA GLY A 316 -23.56 1.49 14.81
C GLY A 316 -22.75 1.50 16.09
N ILE A 317 -23.46 1.25 17.18
CA ILE A 317 -22.90 1.14 18.52
C ILE A 317 -23.21 -0.26 19.03
N ILE A 318 -22.18 -0.93 19.54
CA ILE A 318 -22.32 -2.24 20.14
C ILE A 318 -23.15 -2.13 21.42
N LYS A 319 -24.33 -2.75 21.44
CA LYS A 319 -25.24 -2.78 22.59
C LYS A 319 -24.91 -3.92 23.54
N LYS A 320 -24.45 -5.06 23.01
CA LYS A 320 -24.09 -6.23 23.80
C LYS A 320 -22.94 -6.99 23.13
N VAL A 321 -21.99 -7.44 23.93
CA VAL A 321 -20.96 -8.44 23.61
C VAL A 321 -20.94 -9.46 24.74
N GLY A 322 -20.90 -10.75 24.42
CA GLY A 322 -20.77 -11.81 25.41
C GLY A 322 -21.71 -12.97 25.14
N TRP A 323 -22.16 -13.66 26.18
CA TRP A 323 -23.02 -14.83 26.05
C TRP A 323 -24.51 -14.45 25.82
N CYS A 324 -25.15 -15.08 24.84
CA CYS A 324 -26.56 -14.92 24.46
C CYS A 324 -27.38 -16.21 24.64
N GLY A 325 -27.06 -17.03 25.63
CA GLY A 325 -27.78 -18.29 25.87
C GLY A 325 -27.60 -19.26 24.69
N GLY A 326 -28.70 -19.63 24.03
CA GLY A 326 -28.67 -20.52 22.87
C GLY A 326 -27.79 -20.01 21.71
N GLY A 327 -27.62 -18.69 21.58
CA GLY A 327 -26.72 -18.09 20.57
C GLY A 327 -25.23 -18.15 20.92
N GLY A 328 -24.85 -18.69 22.08
CA GLY A 328 -23.45 -18.74 22.51
C GLY A 328 -22.82 -17.36 22.60
N ASN A 329 -21.58 -17.23 22.13
CA ASN A 329 -20.92 -15.93 22.02
C ASN A 329 -21.56 -15.10 20.91
N CYS A 330 -22.00 -13.90 21.26
CA CYS A 330 -22.75 -13.02 20.39
C CYS A 330 -22.32 -11.57 20.48
N ILE A 331 -22.65 -10.81 19.43
CA ILE A 331 -22.64 -9.35 19.41
C ILE A 331 -24.01 -8.86 18.98
N LYS A 332 -24.53 -7.84 19.66
CA LYS A 332 -25.70 -7.07 19.23
C LYS A 332 -25.29 -5.63 18.92
N ILE A 333 -25.61 -5.15 17.73
CA ILE A 333 -25.29 -3.79 17.27
C ILE A 333 -26.58 -3.03 17.04
N ARG A 334 -26.68 -1.81 17.57
CA ARG A 334 -27.73 -0.86 17.23
C ARG A 334 -27.20 0.12 16.21
N HIS A 335 -27.86 0.21 15.07
CA HIS A 335 -27.43 1.05 13.95
C HIS A 335 -28.06 2.43 14.03
N ASN A 336 -29.37 2.49 14.23
CA ASN A 336 -30.13 3.72 14.43
C ASN A 336 -31.39 3.44 15.28
N SER A 337 -32.39 4.33 15.25
CA SER A 337 -33.68 4.14 15.95
C SER A 337 -34.50 2.95 15.43
N THR A 338 -34.27 2.55 14.18
CA THR A 338 -35.05 1.53 13.48
C THR A 338 -34.38 0.16 13.47
N TYR A 339 -33.05 0.11 13.25
CA TYR A 339 -32.33 -1.12 12.93
C TYR A 339 -31.37 -1.56 14.04
N GLU A 340 -31.45 -2.84 14.39
CA GLU A 340 -30.44 -3.55 15.18
C GLU A 340 -30.09 -4.89 14.49
N THR A 341 -28.89 -5.41 14.77
CA THR A 341 -28.46 -6.71 14.26
C THR A 341 -27.82 -7.55 15.34
N VAL A 342 -27.94 -8.88 15.21
CA VAL A 342 -27.36 -9.86 16.11
C VAL A 342 -26.50 -10.83 15.30
N TYR A 343 -25.32 -11.13 15.85
CA TYR A 343 -24.36 -12.08 15.29
C TYR A 343 -24.07 -13.09 16.39
N ALA A 344 -24.36 -14.37 16.15
CA ALA A 344 -24.27 -15.43 17.15
C ALA A 344 -23.35 -16.58 16.72
N HIS A 345 -23.12 -17.51 17.64
CA HIS A 345 -22.25 -18.68 17.54
C HIS A 345 -20.77 -18.36 17.32
N MET A 346 -20.31 -17.17 17.71
CA MET A 346 -18.93 -16.73 17.49
C MET A 346 -17.93 -17.62 18.25
N SER A 347 -16.73 -17.80 17.69
CA SER A 347 -15.62 -18.44 18.40
C SER A 347 -14.88 -17.45 19.30
N LYS A 348 -14.66 -16.23 18.79
CA LYS A 348 -13.93 -15.16 19.47
C LYS A 348 -14.38 -13.79 18.97
N PHE A 349 -14.27 -12.78 19.83
CA PHE A 349 -14.45 -11.37 19.49
C PHE A 349 -13.13 -10.71 19.08
N VAL A 350 -13.17 -9.72 18.19
CA VAL A 350 -11.98 -8.93 17.86
C VAL A 350 -11.55 -8.11 19.09
N ARG A 351 -10.24 -7.94 19.28
CA ARG A 351 -9.69 -7.15 20.40
C ARG A 351 -10.24 -5.72 20.36
N GLY A 352 -10.74 -5.23 21.49
CA GLY A 352 -11.30 -3.88 21.62
C GLY A 352 -12.81 -3.78 21.35
N ILE A 353 -13.45 -4.84 20.86
CA ILE A 353 -14.91 -4.91 20.75
C ILE A 353 -15.52 -5.13 22.14
N LYS A 354 -16.24 -4.12 22.64
CA LYS A 354 -16.96 -4.13 23.92
C LYS A 354 -18.22 -3.28 23.84
N ASN A 355 -19.09 -3.36 24.85
CA ASN A 355 -20.31 -2.54 24.93
C ASN A 355 -19.97 -1.05 24.82
N GLY A 356 -20.77 -0.31 24.05
CA GLY A 356 -20.60 1.13 23.81
C GLY A 356 -19.63 1.49 22.68
N VAL A 357 -18.84 0.54 22.17
CA VAL A 357 -17.91 0.83 21.07
C VAL A 357 -18.65 1.10 19.77
N ARG A 358 -18.27 2.19 19.10
CA ARG A 358 -18.71 2.50 17.75
C ARG A 358 -18.00 1.58 16.76
N VAL A 359 -18.76 1.03 15.83
CA VAL A 359 -18.26 0.21 14.75
C VAL A 359 -18.70 0.79 13.42
N LYS A 360 -17.79 0.73 12.45
CA LYS A 360 -18.10 1.06 11.07
C LYS A 360 -18.67 -0.16 10.37
N GLN A 361 -19.55 0.05 9.42
CA GLN A 361 -20.02 -0.97 8.50
C GLN A 361 -18.82 -1.66 7.81
N GLY A 362 -18.85 -2.98 7.67
CA GLY A 362 -17.75 -3.77 7.13
C GLY A 362 -16.60 -4.02 8.12
N GLN A 363 -16.55 -3.33 9.25
CA GLN A 363 -15.52 -3.58 10.27
C GLN A 363 -15.66 -5.00 10.82
N THR A 364 -14.55 -5.75 10.89
CA THR A 364 -14.54 -7.07 11.53
C THR A 364 -14.79 -6.95 13.03
N ILE A 365 -15.79 -7.67 13.54
CA ILE A 365 -16.23 -7.62 14.94
C ILE A 365 -15.95 -8.93 15.70
N GLY A 366 -15.83 -10.04 14.99
CA GLY A 366 -15.59 -11.36 15.56
C GLY A 366 -15.32 -12.41 14.50
N TYR A 367 -15.29 -13.66 14.92
CA TYR A 367 -14.97 -14.78 14.05
C TYR A 367 -15.97 -15.92 14.21
N VAL A 368 -16.28 -16.61 13.11
CA VAL A 368 -17.19 -17.76 13.09
C VAL A 368 -16.74 -18.83 14.07
N GLY A 369 -17.71 -19.44 14.75
CA GLY A 369 -17.52 -20.56 15.66
C GLY A 369 -18.71 -21.49 15.61
N SER A 370 -18.88 -22.25 16.70
CA SER A 370 -20.02 -23.14 16.92
C SER A 370 -20.39 -23.15 18.40
N THR A 371 -20.39 -21.99 19.05
CA THR A 371 -20.70 -21.86 20.48
C THR A 371 -22.20 -21.81 20.73
N GLY A 372 -22.66 -22.20 21.92
CA GLY A 372 -24.09 -22.29 22.22
C GLY A 372 -24.76 -23.50 21.55
N LYS A 373 -26.04 -23.36 21.20
CA LYS A 373 -26.83 -24.41 20.52
C LYS A 373 -26.55 -24.37 19.02
N SER A 374 -25.49 -25.05 18.59
CA SER A 374 -25.04 -25.10 17.19
C SER A 374 -24.63 -26.52 16.82
N THR A 375 -24.96 -26.97 15.61
CA THR A 375 -24.57 -28.29 15.08
C THR A 375 -23.23 -28.29 14.36
N GLY A 376 -22.72 -27.11 13.96
CA GLY A 376 -21.44 -26.99 13.27
C GLY A 376 -21.08 -25.52 13.01
N PRO A 377 -19.86 -25.22 12.50
CA PRO A 377 -19.42 -23.85 12.30
C PRO A 377 -20.30 -23.03 11.35
N HIS A 378 -20.94 -21.98 11.87
CA HIS A 378 -21.76 -21.04 11.10
C HIS A 378 -21.94 -19.71 11.83
N LEU A 379 -22.35 -18.69 11.08
CA LEU A 379 -22.87 -17.43 11.62
C LEU A 379 -24.39 -17.47 11.63
N HIS A 380 -25.00 -17.33 12.80
CA HIS A 380 -26.43 -17.01 12.91
C HIS A 380 -26.61 -15.49 12.94
N TYR A 381 -27.25 -14.94 11.92
CA TYR A 381 -27.45 -13.51 11.72
C TYR A 381 -28.92 -13.12 11.83
N GLU A 382 -29.24 -12.20 12.73
CA GLU A 382 -30.59 -11.66 12.88
C GLU A 382 -30.62 -10.17 12.55
N VAL A 383 -31.68 -9.74 11.87
CA VAL A 383 -31.99 -8.33 11.67
C VAL A 383 -33.26 -7.99 12.43
N ILE A 384 -33.21 -6.93 13.22
CA ILE A 384 -34.30 -6.43 14.04
C ILE A 384 -34.70 -5.06 13.49
N VAL A 385 -35.97 -4.91 13.13
CA VAL A 385 -36.56 -3.67 12.63
C VAL A 385 -37.69 -3.26 13.57
N ASN A 386 -37.57 -2.09 14.20
CA ASN A 386 -38.52 -1.58 15.20
C ASN A 386 -38.86 -2.64 16.28
N GLY A 387 -37.83 -3.32 16.79
CA GLY A 387 -37.96 -4.35 17.82
C GLY A 387 -38.40 -5.74 17.33
N LYS A 388 -38.80 -5.91 16.06
CA LYS A 388 -39.22 -7.20 15.49
C LYS A 388 -38.12 -7.83 14.65
N LYS A 389 -37.85 -9.13 14.86
CA LYS A 389 -36.91 -9.90 14.02
C LYS A 389 -37.54 -10.17 12.66
N VAL A 390 -36.80 -9.88 11.59
CA VAL A 390 -37.28 -9.98 10.19
C VAL A 390 -36.34 -10.82 9.35
N ASN A 391 -36.85 -11.32 8.22
CA ASN A 391 -36.06 -12.05 7.24
C ASN A 391 -35.04 -11.12 6.57
N SER A 392 -33.76 -11.27 6.92
CA SER A 392 -32.65 -10.49 6.35
C SER A 392 -32.58 -10.56 4.82
N GLN A 393 -32.98 -11.68 4.23
CA GLN A 393 -32.87 -11.92 2.78
C GLN A 393 -33.97 -11.23 1.96
N LYS A 394 -35.13 -10.98 2.58
CA LYS A 394 -36.26 -10.27 1.96
C LYS A 394 -36.34 -8.81 2.40
N LEU A 395 -35.42 -8.37 3.26
CA LEU A 395 -35.43 -7.02 3.81
C LEU A 395 -35.13 -6.00 2.70
N LYS A 396 -36.14 -5.18 2.37
CA LYS A 396 -35.95 -3.97 1.59
C LYS A 396 -35.35 -2.91 2.50
N LEU A 397 -34.03 -2.92 2.60
CA LEU A 397 -33.30 -1.88 3.31
C LEU A 397 -33.58 -0.52 2.67
N PRO A 398 -33.78 0.55 3.45
CA PRO A 398 -33.95 1.88 2.91
C PRO A 398 -32.76 2.16 2.01
N SER A 399 -33.07 2.62 0.83
CA SER A 399 -32.09 3.11 -0.11
C SER A 399 -31.15 4.10 0.56
N GLY A 400 -29.87 4.08 0.19
CA GLY A 400 -28.96 5.15 0.61
C GLY A 400 -29.55 6.51 0.22
N LYS A 401 -29.12 7.55 0.94
CA LYS A 401 -29.61 8.92 0.73
C LYS A 401 -29.48 9.29 -0.75
N ILE A 402 -30.54 9.87 -1.31
CA ILE A 402 -30.55 10.40 -2.68
C ILE A 402 -30.06 11.84 -2.60
N LEU A 403 -29.10 12.19 -3.43
CA LEU A 403 -28.60 13.57 -3.55
C LEU A 403 -29.72 14.49 -4.05
N LYS A 404 -29.78 15.71 -3.52
CA LYS A 404 -30.79 16.73 -3.86
C LYS A 404 -30.12 18.10 -4.06
N GLY A 405 -30.80 18.99 -4.79
CA GLY A 405 -30.34 20.37 -5.03
C GLY A 405 -28.93 20.43 -5.64
N ASN A 406 -28.13 21.40 -5.20
CA ASN A 406 -26.77 21.65 -5.70
C ASN A 406 -25.88 20.37 -5.71
N LYS A 407 -25.99 19.52 -4.68
CA LYS A 407 -25.20 18.26 -4.63
C LYS A 407 -25.58 17.28 -5.73
N ARG A 408 -26.84 17.27 -6.18
CA ARG A 408 -27.30 16.44 -7.30
C ARG A 408 -26.71 16.94 -8.62
N GLU A 409 -26.59 18.25 -8.80
CA GLU A 409 -26.03 18.91 -9.99
C GLU A 409 -24.51 18.69 -10.08
N LEU A 410 -23.78 18.86 -8.98
CA LEU A 410 -22.36 18.53 -8.90
C LEU A 410 -22.11 17.06 -9.21
N PHE A 411 -22.96 16.16 -8.70
CA PHE A 411 -22.86 14.74 -9.01
C PHE A 411 -23.07 14.46 -10.50
N GLU A 412 -24.05 15.09 -11.17
CA GLU A 412 -24.23 14.93 -12.62
C GLU A 412 -22.98 15.36 -13.38
N THR A 413 -22.41 16.51 -13.02
CA THR A 413 -21.18 17.01 -13.65
C THR A 413 -20.01 16.04 -13.45
N ASN A 414 -19.84 15.53 -12.23
CA ASN A 414 -18.82 14.54 -11.91
C ASN A 414 -19.04 13.21 -12.65
N LYS A 415 -20.28 12.74 -12.74
CA LYS A 415 -20.67 11.54 -13.49
C LYS A 415 -20.27 11.65 -14.96
N ILE A 416 -20.61 12.78 -15.61
CA ILE A 416 -20.26 13.04 -17.01
C ILE A 416 -18.73 13.03 -17.18
N ARG A 417 -17.98 13.70 -16.29
CA ARG A 417 -16.51 13.68 -16.31
C ARG A 417 -15.95 12.26 -16.21
N LEU A 418 -16.49 11.44 -15.33
CA LEU A 418 -16.06 10.04 -15.17
C LEU A 418 -16.40 9.18 -16.39
N ASP A 419 -17.55 9.41 -17.03
CA ASP A 419 -17.92 8.69 -18.26
C ASP A 419 -17.04 9.09 -19.46
N VAL A 420 -16.68 10.36 -19.58
CA VAL A 420 -15.70 10.84 -20.58
C VAL A 420 -14.34 10.21 -20.32
N LEU A 421 -13.84 10.30 -19.08
CA LEU A 421 -12.54 9.73 -18.71
C LEU A 421 -12.49 8.21 -18.94
N LYS A 422 -13.57 7.49 -18.63
CA LYS A 422 -13.71 6.06 -18.94
C LYS A 422 -13.55 5.80 -20.43
N SER A 423 -14.21 6.62 -21.27
CA SER A 423 -14.15 6.49 -22.72
C SER A 423 -12.73 6.75 -23.25
N GLU A 424 -12.05 7.77 -22.75
CA GLU A 424 -10.64 8.05 -23.08
C GLU A 424 -9.73 6.87 -22.72
N LYS A 425 -9.96 6.25 -21.55
CA LYS A 425 -9.18 5.09 -21.10
C LYS A 425 -9.44 3.82 -21.90
N ILE A 426 -10.64 3.64 -22.45
CA ILE A 426 -10.96 2.54 -23.36
C ILE A 426 -10.22 2.72 -24.69
N ILE A 427 -10.17 3.94 -25.23
CA ILE A 427 -9.50 4.25 -26.50
C ILE A 427 -7.97 4.27 -26.34
N GLY A 428 -7.46 4.45 -25.12
CA GLY A 428 -6.03 4.52 -24.83
C GLY A 428 -5.43 5.91 -25.04
N LEU A 429 -6.25 6.97 -24.98
CA LEU A 429 -5.83 8.35 -25.25
C LEU A 429 -5.03 9.01 -24.10
N ASN A 430 -4.86 8.33 -22.96
CA ASN A 430 -4.28 8.90 -21.72
C ASN A 430 -3.35 7.96 -20.96
#